data_AF-D6AUD1-F1
#
_entry.id   AF-D6AUD1-F1
#
_cell.length_a   1.000
_cell.length_b   1.000
_cell.length_c   1.000
_cell.angle_alpha   90.00
_cell.angle_beta   90.00
_cell.angle_gamma   90.00
#
_symmetry.space_group_name_H-M   'P 1'
#
loop_
_entity.id
_entity.type
_entity.pdbx_description
1 polymer ?
#
loop_
_entity_poly.entity_id
_entity_poly.type
_entity_poly.pdbx_seq_one_letter_code
_entity_poly.pdbx_strand_id
1 'polypeptide(L)'
;MPHGLKRTTRLTALLTVLLITGACDAAKPAPPVTQSTPGPTASAPAPAPSPDASLVVGPAPADLRDVDWDEVPVPGDFCGIPGLVPVDHTGDAMATSRTWGPVRVTRTKNIVYGDTDGDRRDEAVVFVGCDDNGATQNEGIAVAYAVYARVGKDLAVLGSMTPRQKTTQYHTRLVGAEFAPGRIIVHEKWYRANDGHCCPSGDATTVWTREGNRLKPGAPRVTS
;
A
#
# COMPACT_ATOMS: atom_id res chain seq x y z
N MET A 1 -63.14 23.68 58.41
CA MET A 1 -63.64 22.35 57.98
C MET A 1 -62.61 21.75 57.03
N PRO A 2 -62.37 20.44 57.00
CA PRO A 2 -61.34 19.75 57.80
C PRO A 2 -60.19 19.16 56.94
N HIS A 3 -59.11 18.77 57.64
CA HIS A 3 -58.18 17.63 57.43
C HIS A 3 -57.75 17.21 56.00
N GLY A 4 -56.48 16.94 55.70
CA GLY A 4 -55.33 16.72 56.57
C GLY A 4 -54.12 16.18 55.80
N LEU A 5 -52.96 16.30 56.42
CA LEU A 5 -51.71 15.61 56.08
C LEU A 5 -51.92 14.09 56.07
N LYS A 6 -51.39 13.40 55.05
CA LYS A 6 -50.99 11.98 55.18
C LYS A 6 -49.57 11.74 54.67
N ARG A 7 -48.85 11.09 55.57
CA ARG A 7 -47.47 10.56 55.53
C ARG A 7 -47.16 9.69 54.31
N THR A 8 -45.94 9.91 53.81
CA THR A 8 -44.90 8.94 53.42
C THR A 8 -45.26 7.45 53.30
N THR A 9 -44.94 6.89 52.14
CA THR A 9 -44.44 5.51 52.00
C THR A 9 -43.29 5.50 51.00
N ARG A 10 -42.08 5.12 51.45
CA ARG A 10 -40.98 4.67 50.58
C ARG A 10 -41.31 3.25 50.12
N LEU A 11 -41.22 2.97 48.82
CA LEU A 11 -41.01 1.63 48.27
C LEU A 11 -40.22 1.81 46.96
N THR A 12 -38.90 1.62 46.97
CA THR A 12 -38.18 0.39 46.60
C THR A 12 -38.23 0.08 45.10
N ALA A 13 -37.08 0.35 44.45
CA ALA A 13 -36.45 -0.36 43.34
C ALA A 13 -37.32 -0.96 42.22
N LEU A 14 -37.05 -0.54 40.97
CA LEU A 14 -36.41 -1.44 40.00
C LEU A 14 -35.84 -0.61 38.84
N LEU A 15 -34.51 -0.51 38.83
CA LEU A 15 -33.71 0.09 37.78
C LEU A 15 -33.51 -0.99 36.70
N THR A 16 -34.37 -1.04 35.69
CA THR A 16 -34.13 -1.87 34.50
C THR A 16 -33.19 -1.13 33.55
N VAL A 17 -31.90 -1.25 33.82
CA VAL A 17 -30.85 -0.97 32.84
C VAL A 17 -30.93 -2.09 31.79
N LEU A 18 -31.54 -1.80 30.65
CA LEU A 18 -31.47 -2.67 29.48
C LEU A 18 -30.06 -2.52 28.88
N LEU A 19 -29.11 -3.30 29.40
CA LEU A 19 -27.83 -3.56 28.74
C LEU A 19 -28.14 -4.34 27.47
N ILE A 20 -28.27 -3.62 26.36
CA ILE A 20 -28.21 -4.21 25.03
C ILE A 20 -26.76 -4.69 24.88
N THR A 21 -26.51 -5.94 25.25
CA THR A 21 -25.35 -6.69 24.81
C THR A 21 -25.51 -6.89 23.31
N GLY A 22 -25.19 -5.85 22.54
CA GLY A 22 -24.81 -6.00 21.15
C GLY A 22 -23.54 -6.84 21.15
N ALA A 23 -23.71 -8.16 21.09
CA ALA A 23 -22.66 -9.03 20.66
C ALA A 23 -22.31 -8.56 19.24
N CYS A 24 -21.26 -7.74 19.14
CA CYS A 24 -20.48 -7.68 17.92
C CYS A 24 -19.94 -9.10 17.76
N ASP A 25 -20.70 -9.96 17.08
CA ASP A 25 -20.16 -11.16 16.47
C ASP A 25 -18.96 -10.69 15.66
N ALA A 26 -17.78 -10.86 16.23
CA ALA A 26 -16.54 -10.57 15.54
C ALA A 26 -16.56 -11.45 14.29
N ALA A 27 -16.66 -10.81 13.13
CA ALA A 27 -16.63 -11.49 11.86
C ALA A 27 -15.44 -12.45 11.88
N LYS A 28 -15.74 -13.74 11.77
CA LYS A 28 -14.73 -14.79 11.79
C LYS A 28 -13.72 -14.44 10.68
N PRO A 29 -12.42 -14.29 10.98
CA PRO A 29 -11.44 -13.94 9.97
C PRO A 29 -11.57 -14.90 8.79
N ALA A 30 -11.64 -14.35 7.57
CA ALA A 30 -11.61 -15.16 6.37
C ALA A 30 -10.32 -16.01 6.40
N PRO A 31 -10.38 -17.26 5.93
CA PRO A 31 -9.18 -18.09 5.86
C PRO A 31 -8.10 -17.38 5.03
N PRO A 32 -6.81 -17.55 5.39
CA PRO A 32 -5.70 -17.01 4.60
C PRO A 32 -5.83 -17.44 3.14
N VAL A 33 -5.55 -16.52 2.21
CA VAL A 33 -5.50 -16.84 0.79
C VAL A 33 -4.40 -17.90 0.58
N THR A 34 -4.82 -19.11 0.24
CA THR A 34 -3.89 -20.21 -0.07
C THR A 34 -3.12 -19.84 -1.32
N GLN A 35 -1.80 -19.72 -1.20
CA GLN A 35 -0.93 -19.58 -2.37
C GLN A 35 -1.12 -20.79 -3.28
N SER A 36 -1.48 -20.57 -4.54
CA SER A 36 -1.53 -21.64 -5.53
C SER A 36 -0.13 -22.21 -5.72
N THR A 37 0.05 -23.50 -5.45
CA THR A 37 1.30 -24.22 -5.70
C THR A 37 1.63 -24.17 -7.19
N PRO A 38 2.79 -23.64 -7.61
CA PRO A 38 3.20 -23.70 -9.01
C PRO A 38 3.41 -25.15 -9.43
N GLY A 39 2.70 -25.59 -10.47
CA GLY A 39 2.99 -26.87 -11.13
C GLY A 39 4.38 -26.84 -11.78
N PRO A 40 5.08 -27.99 -11.89
CA PRO A 40 6.41 -28.04 -12.46
C PRO A 40 6.34 -27.76 -13.97
N THR A 41 6.64 -26.51 -14.35
CA THR A 41 6.91 -26.16 -15.75
C THR A 41 8.40 -26.15 -15.95
N ALA A 42 8.91 -27.08 -16.77
CA ALA A 42 10.29 -27.06 -17.24
C ALA A 42 10.46 -25.87 -18.19
N SER A 43 10.83 -24.72 -17.65
CA SER A 43 11.21 -23.55 -18.44
C SER A 43 12.71 -23.61 -18.77
N ALA A 44 13.02 -23.60 -20.06
CA ALA A 44 14.34 -23.28 -20.56
C ALA A 44 14.85 -21.95 -19.95
N PRO A 45 16.17 -21.75 -19.78
CA PRO A 45 16.70 -20.51 -19.23
C PRO A 45 16.29 -19.34 -20.11
N ALA A 46 15.41 -18.47 -19.60
CA ALA A 46 15.15 -17.19 -20.23
C ALA A 46 16.46 -16.37 -20.19
N PRO A 47 16.79 -15.62 -21.27
CA PRO A 47 17.91 -14.69 -21.22
C PRO A 47 17.71 -13.72 -20.05
N ALA A 48 18.76 -13.53 -19.26
CA ALA A 48 18.71 -12.65 -18.09
C ALA A 48 18.26 -11.25 -18.54
N PRO A 49 17.25 -10.64 -17.90
CA PRO A 49 16.85 -9.28 -18.23
C PRO A 49 18.05 -8.35 -18.03
N SER A 50 18.33 -7.50 -19.02
CA SER A 50 19.43 -6.54 -18.95
C SER A 50 19.40 -5.76 -17.63
N PRO A 51 20.57 -5.52 -17.01
CA PRO A 51 20.70 -4.90 -15.70
C PRO A 51 20.22 -3.43 -15.60
N ASP A 52 19.56 -2.86 -16.61
CA ASP A 52 19.10 -1.46 -16.66
C ASP A 52 17.68 -1.25 -17.24
N ALA A 53 16.90 -2.31 -17.45
CA ALA A 53 15.61 -2.17 -18.14
C ALA A 53 14.51 -1.54 -17.24
N SER A 54 14.41 -0.21 -17.25
CA SER A 54 13.21 0.51 -16.82
C SER A 54 12.04 0.20 -17.76
N LEU A 55 10.81 0.22 -17.23
CA LEU A 55 9.62 0.08 -18.06
C LEU A 55 9.27 1.45 -18.66
N VAL A 56 9.40 1.58 -19.97
CA VAL A 56 9.01 2.80 -20.70
C VAL A 56 7.49 2.88 -20.75
N VAL A 57 6.96 4.01 -20.28
CA VAL A 57 5.54 4.35 -20.29
C VAL A 57 5.16 5.04 -21.60
N GLY A 58 5.99 5.99 -22.04
CA GLY A 58 5.73 6.83 -23.20
C GLY A 58 6.65 8.04 -23.24
N PRO A 59 6.35 9.08 -24.02
CA PRO A 59 7.11 10.32 -24.04
C PRO A 59 7.07 11.04 -22.68
N ALA A 60 8.20 11.60 -22.23
CA ALA A 60 8.24 12.44 -21.04
C ALA A 60 8.13 13.92 -21.39
N PRO A 61 7.32 14.70 -20.64
CA PRO A 61 7.41 16.16 -20.67
C PRO A 61 8.77 16.65 -20.15
N ALA A 62 8.98 17.97 -20.20
CA ALA A 62 10.18 18.58 -19.64
C ALA A 62 10.16 18.56 -18.10
N ASP A 63 9.00 18.84 -17.50
CA ASP A 63 8.74 18.73 -16.06
C ASP A 63 7.71 17.61 -15.81
N LEU A 64 8.01 16.68 -14.89
CA LEU A 64 7.10 15.58 -14.56
C LEU A 64 5.81 16.04 -13.86
N ARG A 65 5.73 17.29 -13.43
CA ARG A 65 4.47 17.91 -12.97
C ARG A 65 3.47 18.14 -14.08
N ASP A 66 3.92 18.18 -15.33
CA ASP A 66 3.07 18.34 -16.51
C ASP A 66 2.53 17.00 -17.04
N VAL A 67 2.88 15.88 -16.41
CA VAL A 67 2.36 14.55 -16.78
C VAL A 67 0.86 14.49 -16.45
N ASP A 68 0.06 14.05 -17.42
CA ASP A 68 -1.32 13.65 -17.16
C ASP A 68 -1.34 12.28 -16.47
N TRP A 69 -1.28 12.31 -15.14
CA TRP A 69 -1.22 11.10 -14.33
C TRP A 69 -2.45 10.24 -14.47
N ASP A 70 -3.61 10.78 -14.90
CA ASP A 70 -4.81 9.97 -15.05
C ASP A 70 -4.64 8.91 -16.16
N GLU A 71 -3.80 9.18 -17.17
CA GLU A 71 -3.48 8.27 -18.27
C GLU A 71 -2.25 7.36 -18.04
N VAL A 72 -1.50 7.59 -16.96
CA VAL A 72 -0.24 6.85 -16.71
C VAL A 72 -0.50 5.46 -16.14
N PRO A 73 -0.07 4.38 -16.80
CA PRO A 73 -0.17 3.03 -16.25
C PRO A 73 0.78 2.83 -15.06
N VAL A 74 0.44 1.89 -14.20
CA VAL A 74 1.22 1.54 -13.01
C VAL A 74 2.05 0.28 -13.20
N PRO A 75 3.23 0.15 -12.59
CA PRO A 75 3.98 -1.11 -12.63
C PRO A 75 3.19 -2.20 -11.89
N GLY A 76 3.05 -3.37 -12.49
CA GLY A 76 2.30 -4.48 -11.91
C GLY A 76 3.12 -5.41 -10.99
N ASP A 77 4.45 -5.26 -10.98
CA ASP A 77 5.38 -6.21 -10.38
C ASP A 77 5.19 -6.36 -8.86
N PHE A 78 4.89 -5.25 -8.16
CA PHE A 78 4.57 -5.27 -6.73
C PHE A 78 3.33 -6.11 -6.40
N CYS A 79 2.42 -6.25 -7.37
CA CYS A 79 1.18 -7.02 -7.29
C CYS A 79 1.29 -8.38 -8.01
N GLY A 80 2.49 -8.80 -8.43
CA GLY A 80 2.71 -10.08 -9.12
C GLY A 80 2.19 -10.12 -10.57
N ILE A 81 1.85 -8.97 -11.14
CA ILE A 81 1.37 -8.79 -12.52
C ILE A 81 2.57 -8.39 -13.39
N PRO A 82 2.81 -9.03 -14.55
CA PRO A 82 3.93 -8.65 -15.41
C PRO A 82 3.66 -7.32 -16.13
N GLY A 83 4.66 -6.43 -16.14
CA GLY A 83 4.65 -5.22 -16.97
C GLY A 83 3.85 -4.06 -16.37
N LEU A 84 3.33 -3.21 -17.26
CA LEU A 84 2.53 -2.03 -16.91
C LEU A 84 1.04 -2.39 -16.95
N VAL A 85 0.29 -1.88 -15.98
CA VAL A 85 -1.16 -2.06 -15.84
C VAL A 85 -1.83 -0.73 -16.18
N PRO A 86 -2.58 -0.63 -17.29
CA PRO A 86 -3.42 0.52 -17.58
C PRO A 86 -4.50 0.63 -16.51
N VAL A 87 -4.65 1.82 -15.94
CA VAL A 87 -5.72 2.15 -14.99
C VAL A 87 -6.69 3.13 -15.63
N ASP A 88 -7.92 3.15 -15.14
CA ASP A 88 -8.92 4.10 -15.58
C ASP A 88 -8.71 5.49 -14.95
N HIS A 89 -9.58 6.45 -15.31
CA HIS A 89 -9.57 7.82 -14.82
C HIS A 89 -9.77 7.96 -13.29
N THR A 90 -10.26 6.91 -12.63
CA THR A 90 -10.38 6.87 -11.16
C THR A 90 -9.09 6.37 -10.51
N GLY A 91 -8.17 5.83 -11.29
CA GLY A 91 -6.91 5.24 -10.83
C GLY A 91 -6.99 3.73 -10.60
N ASP A 92 -8.06 3.07 -11.03
CA ASP A 92 -8.32 1.67 -10.75
C ASP A 92 -8.18 0.78 -11.99
N ALA A 93 -7.79 -0.48 -11.79
CA ALA A 93 -7.80 -1.53 -12.81
C ALA A 93 -8.08 -2.90 -12.21
N MET A 94 -8.81 -3.72 -12.94
CA MET A 94 -8.87 -5.16 -12.66
C MET A 94 -7.77 -5.89 -13.44
N ALA A 95 -7.03 -6.77 -12.78
CA ALA A 95 -5.95 -7.54 -13.37
C ALA A 95 -5.83 -8.94 -12.74
N THR A 96 -5.00 -9.79 -13.32
CA THR A 96 -4.72 -11.13 -12.80
C THR A 96 -3.29 -11.20 -12.28
N SER A 97 -3.14 -11.27 -10.97
CA SER A 97 -1.89 -11.56 -10.28
C SER A 97 -1.52 -13.02 -10.44
N ARG A 98 -0.24 -13.30 -10.69
CA ARG A 98 0.30 -14.67 -10.65
C ARG A 98 0.29 -15.28 -9.25
N THR A 99 0.24 -14.45 -8.21
CA THR A 99 0.31 -14.88 -6.81
C THR A 99 -1.08 -15.03 -6.20
N TRP A 100 -2.00 -14.10 -6.49
CA TRP A 100 -3.30 -14.00 -5.81
C TRP A 100 -4.51 -14.21 -6.73
N GLY A 101 -4.32 -14.41 -8.03
CA GLY A 101 -5.44 -14.51 -8.98
C GLY A 101 -6.04 -13.13 -9.30
N PRO A 102 -7.37 -13.01 -9.47
CA PRO A 102 -8.01 -11.72 -9.75
C PRO A 102 -7.76 -10.71 -8.62
N VAL A 103 -7.30 -9.52 -8.98
CA VAL A 103 -6.97 -8.43 -8.07
C VAL A 103 -7.42 -7.10 -8.66
N ARG A 104 -7.68 -6.12 -7.79
CA ARG A 104 -7.79 -4.72 -8.17
C ARG A 104 -6.48 -4.02 -7.86
N VAL A 105 -5.97 -3.29 -8.84
CA VAL A 105 -4.82 -2.40 -8.72
C VAL A 105 -5.34 -0.98 -8.62
N THR A 106 -4.79 -0.19 -7.71
CA THR A 106 -5.21 1.20 -7.46
C THR A 106 -4.00 2.14 -7.49
N ARG A 107 -4.23 3.38 -7.93
CA ARG A 107 -3.26 4.48 -7.94
C ARG A 107 -3.86 5.68 -7.25
N THR A 108 -3.14 6.28 -6.30
CA THR A 108 -3.61 7.52 -5.67
C THR A 108 -3.22 8.74 -6.49
N LYS A 109 -3.90 9.87 -6.25
CA LYS A 109 -3.56 11.18 -6.85
C LYS A 109 -2.48 11.95 -6.06
N ASN A 110 -1.98 11.38 -4.96
CA ASN A 110 -0.94 12.01 -4.15
C ASN A 110 0.42 11.66 -4.73
N ILE A 111 1.05 12.65 -5.36
CA ILE A 111 2.33 12.50 -6.06
C ILE A 111 3.36 13.37 -5.35
N VAL A 112 4.46 12.76 -4.97
CA VAL A 112 5.61 13.45 -4.36
C VAL A 112 6.68 13.60 -5.42
N TYR A 113 7.29 14.77 -5.51
CA TYR A 113 8.34 15.07 -6.47
C TYR A 113 9.66 15.38 -5.76
N GLY A 114 10.77 15.00 -6.38
CA GLY A 114 12.10 15.40 -5.95
C GLY A 114 13.22 14.70 -6.71
N ASP A 115 14.43 15.24 -6.57
CA ASP A 115 15.62 14.80 -7.29
C ASP A 115 16.32 13.62 -6.56
N THR A 116 16.45 12.49 -7.27
CA THR A 116 17.09 11.27 -6.75
C THR A 116 18.53 11.06 -7.20
N ASP A 117 19.04 11.79 -8.20
CA ASP A 117 20.35 11.56 -8.78
C ASP A 117 21.24 12.82 -8.89
N GLY A 118 20.73 13.97 -8.48
CA GLY A 118 21.42 15.25 -8.42
C GLY A 118 21.44 16.01 -9.75
N ASP A 119 20.67 15.58 -10.76
CA ASP A 119 20.62 16.23 -12.07
C ASP A 119 19.75 17.50 -12.12
N ARG A 120 19.12 17.86 -10.99
CA ARG A 120 18.17 18.97 -10.80
C ARG A 120 16.86 18.79 -11.57
N ARG A 121 16.49 17.56 -11.89
CA ARG A 121 15.18 17.18 -12.40
C ARG A 121 14.52 16.29 -11.36
N ASP A 122 13.21 16.45 -11.24
CA ASP A 122 12.48 15.67 -10.27
C ASP A 122 12.05 14.34 -10.86
N GLU A 123 12.18 13.30 -10.05
CA GLU A 123 11.40 12.08 -10.14
C GLU A 123 10.03 12.28 -9.48
N ALA A 124 9.08 11.42 -9.86
CA ALA A 124 7.75 11.38 -9.27
C ALA A 124 7.53 10.06 -8.55
N VAL A 125 7.07 10.13 -7.31
CA VAL A 125 6.68 8.99 -6.46
C VAL A 125 5.16 8.95 -6.35
N VAL A 126 4.57 7.84 -6.74
CA VAL A 126 3.12 7.62 -6.76
C VAL A 126 2.77 6.40 -5.92
N PHE A 127 1.84 6.54 -4.96
CA PHE A 127 1.36 5.37 -4.21
C PHE A 127 0.48 4.49 -5.10
N VAL A 128 0.74 3.18 -5.06
CA VAL A 128 -0.04 2.14 -5.73
C VAL A 128 -0.41 1.03 -4.76
N GLY A 129 -1.62 0.49 -4.93
CA GLY A 129 -2.20 -0.56 -4.10
C GLY A 129 -2.67 -1.76 -4.93
N CYS A 130 -2.81 -2.89 -4.26
CA CYS A 130 -3.26 -4.15 -4.82
C CYS A 130 -4.12 -4.85 -3.77
N ASP A 131 -5.39 -5.09 -4.07
CA ASP A 131 -6.35 -5.76 -3.19
C ASP A 131 -7.18 -6.81 -3.96
N ASP A 132 -7.99 -7.59 -3.24
CA ASP A 132 -8.88 -8.62 -3.81
C ASP A 132 -10.28 -8.08 -4.15
N ASN A 133 -10.38 -6.77 -4.40
CA ASN A 133 -11.63 -6.07 -4.66
C ASN A 133 -12.66 -6.26 -3.54
N GLY A 134 -12.19 -6.29 -2.29
CA GLY A 134 -13.03 -6.37 -1.10
C GLY A 134 -13.47 -7.79 -0.72
N ALA A 135 -12.92 -8.83 -1.35
CA ALA A 135 -13.29 -10.22 -1.04
C ALA A 135 -12.92 -10.64 0.40
N THR A 136 -11.83 -10.11 0.97
CA THR A 136 -11.39 -10.44 2.34
C THR A 136 -11.54 -9.30 3.34
N GLN A 137 -12.08 -8.14 2.93
CA GLN A 137 -12.12 -6.90 3.74
C GLN A 137 -10.76 -6.45 4.29
N ASN A 138 -9.65 -6.96 3.74
CA ASN A 138 -8.33 -6.50 4.09
C ASN A 138 -8.02 -5.16 3.40
N GLU A 139 -7.30 -4.27 4.09
CA GLU A 139 -6.93 -2.94 3.58
C GLU A 139 -5.95 -2.95 2.38
N GLY A 140 -5.51 -4.14 1.97
CA GLY A 140 -4.60 -4.35 0.85
C GLY A 140 -3.87 -5.70 0.98
N ILE A 141 -3.48 -6.28 -0.15
CA ILE A 141 -2.65 -7.48 -0.21
C ILE A 141 -1.20 -7.10 -0.48
N ALA A 142 -0.98 -6.08 -1.32
CA ALA A 142 0.33 -5.48 -1.56
C ALA A 142 0.20 -3.98 -1.80
N VAL A 143 1.24 -3.24 -1.42
CA VAL A 143 1.35 -1.79 -1.62
C VAL A 143 2.76 -1.44 -2.05
N ALA A 144 2.91 -0.37 -2.82
CA ALA A 144 4.20 0.17 -3.21
C ALA A 144 4.12 1.69 -3.46
N TYR A 145 5.30 2.31 -3.50
CA TYR A 145 5.50 3.58 -4.18
C TYR A 145 6.16 3.31 -5.53
N ALA A 146 5.45 3.56 -6.63
CA ALA A 146 6.01 3.52 -7.97
C ALA A 146 6.81 4.81 -8.23
N VAL A 147 8.02 4.69 -8.76
CA VAL A 147 8.88 5.84 -9.06
C VAL A 147 9.05 5.99 -10.56
N TYR A 148 8.72 7.17 -11.05
CA TYR A 148 8.79 7.54 -12.46
C TYR A 148 9.87 8.61 -12.65
N ALA A 149 10.58 8.51 -13.76
CA ALA A 149 11.65 9.42 -14.13
C ALA A 149 11.62 9.72 -15.63
N ARG A 150 12.27 10.82 -16.01
CA ARG A 150 12.62 11.09 -17.39
C ARG A 150 13.92 10.39 -17.76
N VAL A 151 13.84 9.32 -18.52
CA VAL A 151 15.02 8.60 -19.04
C VAL A 151 15.18 8.97 -20.51
N GLY A 152 16.16 9.83 -20.82
CA GLY A 152 16.31 10.40 -22.16
C GLY A 152 15.10 11.28 -22.52
N LYS A 153 14.30 10.85 -23.50
CA LYS A 153 13.06 11.53 -23.92
C LYS A 153 11.78 10.84 -23.41
N ASP A 154 11.94 9.75 -22.67
CA ASP A 154 10.85 8.86 -22.30
C ASP A 154 10.54 8.97 -20.81
N LEU A 155 9.26 8.85 -20.48
CA LEU A 155 8.78 8.61 -19.13
C LEU A 155 8.95 7.12 -18.85
N ALA A 156 9.66 6.79 -17.79
CA ALA A 156 9.94 5.40 -17.44
C ALA A 156 9.78 5.14 -15.94
N VAL A 157 9.41 3.91 -15.60
CA VAL A 157 9.37 3.43 -14.21
C VAL A 157 10.77 2.95 -13.81
N LEU A 158 11.34 3.57 -12.78
CA LEU A 158 12.61 3.16 -12.16
C LEU A 158 12.44 1.93 -11.26
N GLY A 159 11.26 1.76 -10.68
CA GLY A 159 10.88 0.60 -9.88
C GLY A 159 9.74 0.87 -8.91
N SER A 160 9.39 -0.17 -8.15
CA SER A 160 8.37 -0.16 -7.11
C SER A 160 9.01 -0.32 -5.73
N MET A 161 8.89 0.69 -4.87
CA MET A 161 9.38 0.63 -3.49
C MET A 161 8.32 -0.04 -2.60
N THR A 162 8.54 -1.30 -2.26
CA THR A 162 7.67 -2.10 -1.40
C THR A 162 8.13 -2.04 0.07
N PRO A 163 7.24 -2.23 1.06
CA PRO A 163 7.63 -2.29 2.46
C PRO A 163 8.79 -3.27 2.69
N ARG A 164 9.79 -2.87 3.49
CA ARG A 164 10.96 -3.71 3.79
C ARG A 164 10.93 -4.26 5.20
N GLN A 165 10.32 -3.56 6.14
CA GLN A 165 10.07 -4.09 7.47
C GLN A 165 9.04 -5.20 7.38
N LYS A 166 9.41 -6.38 7.88
CA LYS A 166 8.52 -7.55 7.87
C LYS A 166 7.73 -7.61 9.17
N THR A 167 6.50 -8.09 9.06
CA THR A 167 5.68 -8.56 10.19
C THR A 167 5.06 -9.90 9.81
N THR A 168 4.67 -10.67 10.83
CA THR A 168 4.20 -12.06 10.67
C THR A 168 2.68 -12.17 10.59
N GLN A 169 1.95 -11.15 11.03
CA GLN A 169 0.49 -11.21 11.17
C GLN A 169 -0.25 -10.44 10.07
N TYR A 170 0.26 -9.27 9.69
CA TYR A 170 -0.38 -8.37 8.75
C TYR A 170 0.63 -7.84 7.74
N HIS A 171 0.19 -7.11 6.73
CA HIS A 171 1.10 -6.42 5.82
C HIS A 171 1.63 -5.13 6.49
N THR A 172 2.89 -4.81 6.22
CA THR A 172 3.45 -3.50 6.57
C THR A 172 2.86 -2.44 5.66
N ARG A 173 2.45 -1.31 6.23
CA ARG A 173 1.87 -0.18 5.51
C ARG A 173 2.97 0.80 5.11
N LEU A 174 2.83 1.41 3.94
CA LEU A 174 3.58 2.60 3.56
C LEU A 174 2.78 3.83 3.99
N VAL A 175 3.40 4.74 4.72
CA VAL A 175 2.72 5.92 5.28
C VAL A 175 3.28 7.26 4.81
N GLY A 176 4.45 7.24 4.16
CA GLY A 176 5.02 8.42 3.54
C GLY A 176 6.27 8.11 2.71
N ALA A 177 6.59 9.01 1.80
CA ALA A 177 7.86 9.05 1.11
C ALA A 177 8.36 10.50 1.09
N GLU A 178 9.65 10.69 1.33
CA GLU A 178 10.32 11.99 1.28
C GLU A 178 11.59 11.90 0.45
N PHE A 179 11.89 12.96 -0.30
CA PHE A 179 13.15 13.07 -1.03
C PHE A 179 14.22 13.70 -0.15
N ALA A 180 15.43 13.17 -0.25
CA ALA A 180 16.65 13.76 0.26
C ALA A 180 17.72 13.64 -0.83
N PRO A 181 18.82 14.42 -0.77
CA PRO A 181 19.84 14.37 -1.80
C PRO A 181 20.31 12.94 -2.11
N GLY A 182 20.07 12.48 -3.34
CA GLY A 182 20.49 11.16 -3.84
C GLY A 182 19.66 9.96 -3.35
N ARG A 183 18.52 10.18 -2.67
CA ARG A 183 17.76 9.09 -2.04
C ARG A 183 16.29 9.43 -1.78
N ILE A 184 15.48 8.38 -1.67
CA ILE A 184 14.10 8.45 -1.19
C ILE A 184 14.03 7.75 0.16
N ILE A 185 13.47 8.40 1.17
CA ILE A 185 13.23 7.82 2.49
C ILE A 185 11.75 7.43 2.54
N VAL A 186 11.49 6.14 2.72
CA VAL A 186 10.15 5.58 2.81
C VAL A 186 9.84 5.30 4.27
N HIS A 187 8.70 5.80 4.74
CA HIS A 187 8.19 5.62 6.09
C HIS A 187 7.17 4.48 6.11
N GLU A 188 7.36 3.55 7.04
CA GLU A 188 6.63 2.30 7.13
C GLU A 188 5.99 2.15 8.52
N LYS A 189 4.73 1.70 8.56
CA LYS A 189 4.01 1.29 9.77
C LYS A 189 3.87 -0.23 9.78
N TRP A 190 4.35 -0.91 10.82
CA TRP A 190 4.32 -2.36 10.90
C TRP A 190 3.72 -2.83 12.24
N TYR A 191 3.16 -4.04 12.22
CA TYR A 191 2.54 -4.65 13.40
C TYR A 191 3.59 -5.36 14.25
N ARG A 192 3.74 -4.92 15.49
CA ARG A 192 4.47 -5.62 16.55
C ARG A 192 3.69 -6.85 17.00
N ALA A 193 4.38 -7.74 17.69
CA ALA A 193 3.80 -9.01 18.14
C ALA A 193 2.55 -8.86 19.03
N ASN A 194 2.44 -7.75 19.77
CA ASN A 194 1.34 -7.47 20.70
C ASN A 194 0.36 -6.41 20.17
N ASP A 195 0.48 -6.01 18.90
CA ASP A 195 -0.45 -5.03 18.33
C ASP A 195 -1.82 -5.68 18.11
N GLY A 196 -2.87 -4.91 18.44
CA GLY A 196 -4.22 -5.28 18.05
C GLY A 196 -4.38 -5.18 16.53
N HIS A 197 -5.30 -5.96 15.97
CA HIS A 197 -5.55 -6.01 14.52
C HIS A 197 -5.77 -4.62 13.88
N CYS A 198 -6.40 -3.69 14.60
CA CYS A 198 -6.71 -2.36 14.08
C CYS A 198 -5.50 -1.44 13.90
N CYS A 199 -4.40 -1.68 14.61
CA CYS A 199 -3.56 -0.56 15.04
C CYS A 199 -2.07 -0.96 15.11
N PRO A 200 -1.32 -0.85 14.00
CA PRO A 200 0.13 -1.04 14.03
C PRO A 200 0.78 0.08 14.86
N SER A 201 1.63 -0.31 15.81
CA SER A 201 2.36 0.63 16.68
C SER A 201 3.83 0.80 16.29
N GLY A 202 4.39 -0.11 15.50
CA GLY A 202 5.78 -0.03 15.07
C GLY A 202 5.98 0.93 13.89
N ASP A 203 7.07 1.70 13.95
CA ASP A 203 7.51 2.54 12.84
C ASP A 203 8.88 2.08 12.34
N ALA A 204 9.09 2.17 11.03
CA ALA A 204 10.37 1.93 10.41
C ALA A 204 10.60 2.89 9.23
N THR A 205 11.85 3.12 8.89
CA THR A 205 12.25 3.86 7.70
C THR A 205 13.13 3.00 6.83
N THR A 206 12.90 3.02 5.52
CA THR A 206 13.78 2.42 4.52
C THR A 206 14.32 3.50 3.61
N VAL A 207 15.65 3.59 3.52
CA VAL A 207 16.29 4.45 2.54
C VAL A 207 16.44 3.68 1.22
N TRP A 208 15.94 4.26 0.14
CA TRP A 208 16.10 3.79 -1.22
C TRP A 208 17.06 4.70 -1.97
N THR A 209 18.06 4.12 -2.63
CA THR A 209 19.02 4.85 -3.46
C THR A 209 18.84 4.45 -4.91
N ARG A 210 19.15 5.38 -5.81
CA ARG A 210 19.16 5.11 -7.23
C ARG A 210 20.55 4.65 -7.69
N GLU A 211 20.60 3.55 -8.44
CA GLU A 211 21.79 3.06 -9.13
C GLU A 211 21.44 2.96 -10.63
N GLY A 212 21.91 3.93 -11.44
CA GLY A 212 21.50 4.03 -12.83
C GLY A 212 19.98 4.28 -12.96
N ASN A 213 19.27 3.41 -13.67
CA ASN A 213 17.81 3.51 -13.79
C ASN A 213 17.06 2.51 -12.89
N ARG A 214 17.65 2.18 -11.73
CA ARG A 214 17.09 1.24 -10.77
C ARG A 214 17.08 1.79 -9.37
N LEU A 215 16.10 1.35 -8.59
CA LEU A 215 16.03 1.60 -7.16
C LEU A 215 16.61 0.43 -6.38
N LYS A 216 17.36 0.75 -5.33
CA LYS A 216 17.94 -0.22 -4.41
C LYS A 216 17.52 0.08 -2.98
N PRO A 217 16.88 -0.87 -2.28
CA PRO A 217 16.55 -0.69 -0.89
C PRO A 217 17.78 -0.89 0.00
N GLY A 218 17.92 -0.03 1.00
CA GLY A 218 18.71 -0.29 2.19
C GLY A 218 18.01 -1.27 3.14
N ALA A 219 18.64 -1.53 4.28
CA ALA A 219 17.99 -2.23 5.37
C ALA A 219 16.95 -1.31 6.05
N PRO A 220 15.75 -1.81 6.38
CA PRO A 220 14.79 -1.04 7.18
C PRO A 220 15.38 -0.77 8.56
N ARG A 221 15.17 0.44 9.07
CA ARG A 221 15.54 0.85 10.43
C ARG A 221 14.26 1.09 11.23
N VAL A 222 14.06 0.32 12.30
CA VAL A 222 12.98 0.58 13.27
C VAL A 222 13.24 1.90 13.98
N THR A 223 12.23 2.76 14.06
CA THR A 223 12.32 4.11 14.64
C THR A 223 11.48 4.29 15.89
N SER A 224 10.36 3.57 16.03
CA SER A 224 9.55 3.56 17.25
C SER A 224 8.74 2.31 17.45
#